data_AF-A0A0S8JWP1-F1
#
_entry.id   AF-A0A0S8JWP1-F1
#
_cell.length_a   1.000
_cell.length_b   1.000
_cell.length_c   1.000
_cell.angle_alpha   90.00
_cell.angle_beta   90.00
_cell.angle_gamma   90.00
#
_symmetry.space_group_name_H-M   'P 1'
#
loop_
_entity.id
_entity.type
_entity.pdbx_description
1 polymer ?
#
loop_
_entity_poly.entity_id
_entity_poly.type
_entity_poly.pdbx_seq_one_letter_code
_entity_poly.pdbx_strand_id
1 'polypeptide(L)'
;DTTITQEALDIIGRDPELQKRKTTVLFNPRWHKGVIGIVASRLIDNWYRPTVILTESNGFATGSARSVFGFDLYQAVDACSDLLENFGGHKYAAGLTLKLENIPRFQQRFEKIVADTIDAGQLIPVVEIDTEIALSDISSKFYRILKQFEPFGPENMAPVFLTENVVDNGTGKAVGASGEHLKLNLIQEEDPYKVYPAIAFQQGNIHKHISMGQGFDICYSLEENEFMGRVNLQLNIKDIKFD
;
A
#
# COMPACT_ATOMS: atom_id res chain seq x y z
N ASP A 1 11.66 -7.73 9.54
CA ASP A 1 11.00 -7.12 8.36
C ASP A 1 10.86 -5.61 8.52
N THR A 2 10.21 -5.12 9.59
CA THR A 2 9.96 -3.68 9.81
C THR A 2 11.23 -2.83 9.81
N THR A 3 12.30 -3.28 10.46
CA THR A 3 13.61 -2.58 10.45
C THR A 3 14.20 -2.47 9.04
N ILE A 4 14.10 -3.54 8.24
CA ILE A 4 14.62 -3.57 6.86
C ILE A 4 13.79 -2.65 5.96
N THR A 5 12.47 -2.65 6.15
CA THR A 5 11.57 -1.70 5.44
C THR A 5 11.96 -0.26 5.75
N GLN A 6 12.19 0.07 7.02
CA GLN A 6 12.59 1.43 7.40
C GLN A 6 13.95 1.82 6.79
N GLU A 7 14.94 0.93 6.85
CA GLU A 7 16.24 1.17 6.22
C GLU A 7 16.11 1.42 4.71
N ALA A 8 15.28 0.63 4.02
CA ALA A 8 15.02 0.80 2.60
C ALA A 8 14.31 2.14 2.28
N LEU A 9 13.31 2.53 3.09
CA LEU A 9 12.65 3.84 2.96
C LEU A 9 13.62 4.99 3.20
N ASP A 10 14.50 4.88 4.20
CA ASP A 10 15.53 5.88 4.48
C ASP A 10 16.52 6.04 3.33
N ILE A 11 16.92 4.94 2.67
CA ILE A 11 17.80 4.98 1.50
C ILE A 11 17.15 5.81 0.37
N ILE A 12 15.87 5.56 0.07
CA ILE A 12 15.15 6.32 -0.97
C ILE A 12 14.95 7.78 -0.54
N GLY A 13 14.56 8.00 0.72
CA GLY A 13 14.31 9.34 1.27
C GLY A 13 15.53 10.25 1.29
N ARG A 14 16.75 9.71 1.29
CA ARG A 14 18.00 10.49 1.30
C ARG A 14 18.60 10.72 -0.10
N ASP A 15 18.09 10.06 -1.13
CA ASP A 15 18.62 10.16 -2.49
C ASP A 15 17.57 10.77 -3.45
N PRO A 16 17.70 12.07 -3.81
CA PRO A 16 16.76 12.74 -4.71
C PRO A 16 16.62 12.09 -6.10
N GLU A 17 17.64 11.38 -6.57
CA GLU A 17 17.58 10.70 -7.87
C GLU A 17 16.77 9.42 -7.76
N LEU A 18 16.85 8.69 -6.64
CA LEU A 18 15.97 7.53 -6.40
C LEU A 18 14.50 7.94 -6.23
N GLN A 19 14.22 9.15 -5.74
CA GLN A 19 12.83 9.62 -5.58
C GLN A 19 12.17 9.91 -6.94
N LYS A 20 12.94 10.37 -7.93
CA LYS A 20 12.42 10.71 -9.27
C LYS A 20 12.22 9.50 -10.19
N ARG A 21 12.77 8.34 -9.82
CA ARG A 21 12.70 7.12 -10.63
C ARG A 21 11.29 6.53 -10.68
N LYS A 22 11.00 5.80 -11.76
CA LYS A 22 9.78 5.01 -11.90
C LYS A 22 9.92 3.59 -11.34
N THR A 23 11.08 3.24 -10.80
CA THR A 23 11.33 1.97 -10.11
C THR A 23 12.05 2.16 -8.78
N THR A 24 11.94 1.16 -7.90
CA THR A 24 12.83 1.00 -6.76
C THR A 24 13.69 -0.25 -6.98
N VAL A 25 15.02 -0.11 -7.03
CA VAL A 25 15.92 -1.26 -7.06
C VAL A 25 17.02 -1.07 -6.02
N LEU A 26 16.92 -1.75 -4.89
CA LEU A 26 17.86 -1.63 -3.78
C LEU A 26 18.61 -2.93 -3.55
N PHE A 27 19.88 -2.81 -3.15
CA PHE A 27 20.72 -3.93 -2.76
C PHE A 27 21.35 -3.67 -1.39
N ASN A 28 21.28 -4.65 -0.51
CA ASN A 28 22.06 -4.66 0.73
C ASN A 28 22.46 -6.10 1.08
N PRO A 29 23.77 -6.39 1.21
CA PRO A 29 24.24 -7.74 1.48
C PRO A 29 23.85 -8.27 2.87
N ARG A 30 23.41 -7.39 3.78
CA ARG A 30 23.02 -7.75 5.15
C ARG A 30 21.53 -8.04 5.31
N TRP A 31 20.71 -7.83 4.28
CA TRP A 31 19.28 -8.11 4.36
C TRP A 31 18.98 -9.61 4.33
N HIS A 32 17.94 -10.03 5.05
CA HIS A 32 17.61 -11.45 5.14
C HIS A 32 16.81 -11.89 3.91
N LYS A 33 17.29 -12.89 3.17
CA LYS A 33 16.65 -13.41 1.95
C LYS A 33 15.16 -13.78 2.15
N GLY A 34 14.80 -14.34 3.30
CA GLY A 34 13.40 -14.69 3.59
C GLY A 34 12.45 -13.50 3.78
N VAL A 35 12.98 -12.27 3.84
CA VAL A 35 12.22 -11.07 4.22
C VAL A 35 12.10 -10.06 3.08
N ILE A 36 13.02 -10.09 2.09
CA ILE A 36 13.08 -9.10 1.00
C ILE A 36 11.79 -9.01 0.17
N GLY A 37 11.02 -10.10 0.05
CA GLY A 37 9.73 -10.08 -0.65
C GLY A 37 8.66 -9.28 0.08
N ILE A 38 8.61 -9.36 1.42
CA ILE A 38 7.70 -8.55 2.26
C ILE A 38 8.11 -7.08 2.19
N VAL A 39 9.42 -6.82 2.21
CA VAL A 39 9.96 -5.46 2.10
C VAL A 39 9.61 -4.85 0.74
N ALA A 40 9.72 -5.60 -0.36
CA ALA A 40 9.34 -5.13 -1.69
C ALA A 40 7.87 -4.72 -1.76
N SER A 41 6.96 -5.53 -1.20
CA SER A 41 5.53 -5.17 -1.12
C SER A 41 5.30 -3.89 -0.31
N ARG A 42 5.92 -3.76 0.88
CA ARG A 42 5.78 -2.54 1.69
C ARG A 42 6.31 -1.28 1.02
N LEU A 43 7.36 -1.41 0.20
CA LEU A 43 7.88 -0.28 -0.56
C LEU A 43 6.94 0.13 -1.69
N ILE A 44 6.20 -0.81 -2.29
CA ILE A 44 5.11 -0.49 -3.22
C ILE A 44 4.01 0.28 -2.49
N ASP A 45 3.65 -0.09 -1.27
CA ASP A 45 2.63 0.65 -0.50
C ASP A 45 3.03 2.12 -0.24
N ASN A 46 4.33 2.43 -0.23
CA ASN A 46 4.85 3.78 0.02
C ASN A 46 5.15 4.59 -1.24
N TRP A 47 5.66 3.95 -2.30
CA TRP A 47 6.14 4.62 -3.52
C TRP A 47 5.36 4.25 -4.78
N TYR A 48 4.45 3.28 -4.68
CA TYR A 48 3.59 2.75 -5.73
C TYR A 48 4.24 2.64 -7.10
N ARG A 49 5.33 1.88 -7.16
CA ARG A 49 6.11 1.65 -8.38
C ARG A 49 6.79 0.29 -8.39
N PRO A 50 7.08 -0.33 -9.55
CA PRO A 50 7.77 -1.62 -9.62
C PRO A 50 9.04 -1.63 -8.77
N THR A 51 9.13 -2.63 -7.89
CA THR A 51 10.14 -2.67 -6.83
C THR A 51 10.89 -3.99 -6.82
N VAL A 52 12.22 -3.92 -6.77
CA VAL A 52 13.15 -5.04 -6.66
C VAL A 52 14.04 -4.85 -5.45
N ILE A 53 14.05 -5.83 -4.56
CA ILE A 53 14.92 -5.84 -3.37
C ILE A 53 15.87 -7.00 -3.47
N LEU A 54 17.16 -6.69 -3.49
CA LEU A 54 18.27 -7.62 -3.65
C LEU A 54 19.05 -7.76 -2.34
N THR A 55 19.56 -8.95 -2.09
CA THR A 55 20.54 -9.22 -1.04
C THR A 55 21.59 -10.21 -1.51
N GLU A 56 22.69 -10.34 -0.76
CA GLU A 56 23.75 -11.27 -1.11
C GLU A 56 23.45 -12.67 -0.57
N SER A 57 23.63 -13.68 -1.40
CA SER A 57 23.50 -15.09 -1.03
C SER A 57 24.41 -15.93 -1.92
N ASN A 58 25.31 -16.69 -1.30
CA ASN A 58 26.25 -17.58 -2.00
C ASN A 58 27.10 -16.89 -3.09
N GLY A 59 27.53 -15.65 -2.85
CA GLY A 59 28.33 -14.87 -3.81
C GLY A 59 27.54 -14.23 -4.97
N PHE A 60 26.21 -14.34 -4.97
CA PHE A 60 25.33 -13.71 -5.94
C PHE A 60 24.39 -12.71 -5.26
N ALA A 61 23.88 -11.76 -6.03
CA ALA A 61 22.70 -11.00 -5.62
C ALA A 61 21.46 -11.84 -5.91
N THR A 62 20.64 -12.09 -4.90
CA THR A 62 19.34 -12.76 -5.02
C THR A 62 18.24 -11.81 -4.58
N GLY A 63 17.14 -11.80 -5.31
CA GLY A 63 16.14 -10.75 -5.25
C GLY A 63 14.72 -11.23 -5.25
N SER A 64 13.84 -10.39 -4.69
CA SER A 64 12.41 -10.46 -4.92
C SER A 64 11.92 -9.17 -5.55
N ALA A 65 11.14 -9.31 -6.61
CA ALA A 65 10.51 -8.23 -7.34
C ALA A 65 9.00 -8.28 -7.15
N ARG A 66 8.37 -7.11 -7.12
CA ARG A 66 6.92 -6.90 -7.03
C ARG A 66 6.51 -5.78 -7.98
N SER A 67 5.29 -5.88 -8.49
CA SER A 67 4.73 -4.94 -9.46
C SER A 67 3.54 -4.17 -8.89
N VAL A 68 3.20 -3.07 -9.57
CA VAL A 68 1.93 -2.35 -9.40
C VAL A 68 0.83 -3.00 -10.26
N PHE A 69 -0.42 -2.64 -9.99
CA PHE A 69 -1.54 -3.14 -10.78
C PHE A 69 -1.41 -2.76 -12.25
N GLY A 70 -1.77 -3.67 -13.15
CA GLY A 70 -1.71 -3.45 -14.59
C GLY A 70 -0.33 -3.64 -15.24
N PHE A 71 0.78 -3.44 -14.52
CA PHE A 71 2.14 -3.54 -15.08
C PHE A 71 2.70 -4.97 -15.09
N ASP A 72 3.21 -5.43 -16.24
CA ASP A 72 3.84 -6.74 -16.39
C ASP A 72 5.33 -6.71 -16.02
N LEU A 73 5.60 -7.07 -14.76
CA LEU A 73 6.94 -7.14 -14.22
C LEU A 73 7.78 -8.24 -14.84
N TYR A 74 7.16 -9.35 -15.23
CA TYR A 74 7.90 -10.48 -15.77
C TYR A 74 8.59 -10.07 -17.08
N GLN A 75 7.87 -9.36 -17.96
CA GLN A 75 8.43 -8.84 -19.21
C GLN A 75 9.57 -7.84 -18.96
N ALA A 76 9.43 -6.96 -17.96
CA ALA A 76 10.49 -6.01 -17.62
C ALA A 76 11.76 -6.70 -17.09
N VAL A 77 11.61 -7.80 -16.34
CA VAL A 77 12.74 -8.61 -15.86
C VAL A 77 13.33 -9.47 -16.99
N ASP A 78 12.51 -10.05 -17.86
CA ASP A 78 12.92 -10.85 -19.01
C ASP A 78 13.77 -10.03 -20.01
N ALA A 79 13.41 -8.77 -20.22
CA ALA A 79 14.20 -7.80 -21.00
C ALA A 79 15.56 -7.45 -20.35
N CYS A 80 15.84 -7.92 -19.13
CA CYS A 80 17.15 -7.87 -18.47
C CYS A 80 17.85 -9.22 -18.39
N SER A 81 17.33 -10.28 -19.03
CA SER A 81 17.77 -11.68 -18.86
C SER A 81 19.26 -11.92 -19.09
N ASP A 82 19.92 -11.16 -19.97
CA ASP A 82 21.36 -11.24 -20.22
C ASP A 82 22.23 -10.84 -19.01
N LEU A 83 21.65 -10.13 -18.03
CA LEU A 83 22.31 -9.73 -16.79
C LEU A 83 22.06 -10.71 -15.64
N LEU A 84 21.16 -11.68 -15.83
CA LEU A 84 20.64 -12.57 -14.80
C LEU A 84 21.20 -13.97 -14.97
N GLU A 85 21.53 -14.62 -13.85
CA GLU A 85 21.90 -16.04 -13.82
C GLU A 85 20.65 -16.93 -13.82
N ASN A 86 19.59 -16.47 -13.17
CA ASN A 86 18.29 -17.15 -13.13
C ASN A 86 17.20 -16.14 -12.78
N PHE A 87 16.00 -16.31 -13.33
CA PHE A 87 14.82 -15.57 -12.91
C PHE A 87 13.56 -16.38 -13.22
N GLY A 88 12.47 -16.06 -12.53
CA GLY A 88 11.18 -16.70 -12.76
C GLY A 88 10.09 -16.02 -11.95
N GLY A 89 8.83 -16.28 -12.31
CA GLY A 89 7.68 -15.69 -11.65
C GLY A 89 6.54 -15.44 -12.61
N HIS A 90 5.74 -14.43 -12.29
CA HIS A 90 4.53 -14.06 -13.01
C HIS A 90 4.41 -12.53 -13.10
N LYS A 91 3.33 -12.06 -13.74
CA LYS A 91 3.03 -10.65 -14.00
C LYS A 91 3.31 -9.70 -12.83
N TYR A 92 3.01 -10.10 -11.59
CA TYR A 92 3.10 -9.23 -10.41
C TYR A 92 4.27 -9.53 -9.46
N ALA A 93 5.00 -10.62 -9.68
CA ALA A 93 6.03 -11.07 -8.77
C ALA A 93 7.09 -11.90 -9.48
N ALA A 94 8.36 -11.60 -9.24
CA ALA A 94 9.47 -12.40 -9.76
C ALA A 94 10.55 -12.62 -8.70
N GLY A 95 11.24 -13.75 -8.79
CA GLY A 95 12.52 -14.00 -8.15
C GLY A 95 13.63 -13.89 -9.18
N LEU A 96 14.77 -13.34 -8.79
CA LEU A 96 15.92 -13.16 -9.68
C LEU A 96 17.23 -13.37 -8.95
N THR A 97 18.24 -13.81 -9.71
CA THR A 97 19.62 -13.98 -9.26
C THR A 97 20.54 -13.39 -10.33
N LEU A 98 21.54 -12.61 -9.91
CA LEU A 98 22.53 -11.99 -10.78
C LEU A 98 23.89 -11.90 -10.09
N LYS A 99 24.96 -11.77 -10.87
CA LYS A 99 26.29 -11.47 -10.33
C LYS A 99 26.29 -10.10 -9.67
N LEU A 100 27.07 -9.96 -8.58
CA LEU A 100 27.17 -8.70 -7.83
C LEU A 100 27.63 -7.52 -8.72
N GLU A 101 28.53 -7.79 -9.67
CA GLU A 101 29.02 -6.80 -10.64
C GLU A 101 27.95 -6.30 -11.62
N ASN A 102 26.87 -7.07 -11.83
CA ASN A 102 25.78 -6.70 -12.75
C ASN A 102 24.73 -5.79 -12.08
N ILE A 103 24.74 -5.63 -10.75
CA ILE A 103 23.72 -4.85 -10.03
C ILE A 103 23.56 -3.43 -10.60
N PRO A 104 24.63 -2.62 -10.82
CA PRO A 104 24.46 -1.27 -11.34
C PRO A 104 23.85 -1.24 -12.76
N ARG A 105 24.23 -2.20 -13.61
CA ARG A 105 23.69 -2.32 -14.97
C ARG A 105 22.22 -2.72 -14.94
N PHE A 106 21.85 -3.65 -14.07
CA PHE A 106 20.47 -4.07 -13.88
C PHE A 106 19.61 -2.91 -13.38
N GLN A 107 20.06 -2.14 -12.37
CA GLN A 107 19.35 -0.97 -11.86
C GLN A 107 19.02 0.05 -12.96
N GLN A 108 19.99 0.32 -13.85
CA GLN A 108 19.80 1.27 -14.94
C GLN A 108 18.89 0.72 -16.05
N ARG A 109 19.10 -0.54 -16.46
CA ARG A 109 18.32 -1.16 -17.54
C ARG A 109 16.87 -1.38 -17.13
N PHE A 110 16.64 -1.87 -15.91
CA PHE A 110 15.29 -2.07 -15.37
C PHE A 110 14.54 -0.74 -15.25
N GLU A 111 15.17 0.31 -14.70
CA GLU A 111 14.59 1.65 -14.66
C GLU A 111 14.21 2.12 -16.07
N LYS A 112 15.11 1.98 -17.05
CA LYS A 112 14.82 2.40 -18.43
C LYS A 112 13.63 1.65 -19.03
N ILE A 113 13.61 0.33 -18.92
CA ILE A 113 12.51 -0.49 -19.48
C ILE A 113 11.19 -0.10 -18.85
N VAL A 114 11.12 -0.01 -17.52
CA VAL A 114 9.90 0.39 -16.83
C VAL A 114 9.53 1.82 -17.22
N ALA A 115 10.48 2.75 -17.25
CA ALA A 115 10.19 4.14 -17.58
C ALA A 115 9.61 4.35 -18.98
N ASP A 116 10.04 3.54 -19.94
CA ASP A 116 9.61 3.55 -21.34
C ASP A 116 8.26 2.83 -21.55
N THR A 117 7.85 1.94 -20.63
CA THR A 117 6.69 1.03 -20.83
C THR A 117 5.55 1.21 -19.83
N ILE A 118 5.81 1.80 -18.65
CA ILE A 118 4.79 2.02 -17.63
C ILE A 118 3.97 3.27 -17.96
N ASP A 119 2.65 3.11 -17.92
CA ASP A 119 1.72 4.22 -18.07
C ASP A 119 1.70 5.09 -16.80
N ALA A 120 1.50 6.39 -16.95
CA ALA A 120 1.43 7.31 -15.82
C ALA A 120 0.32 6.93 -14.82
N GLY A 121 -0.81 6.42 -15.30
CA GLY A 121 -1.91 5.94 -14.45
C GLY A 121 -1.55 4.69 -13.62
N GLN A 122 -0.58 3.89 -14.05
CA GLN A 122 -0.12 2.71 -13.28
C GLN A 122 0.79 3.09 -12.10
N LEU A 123 1.29 4.33 -12.07
CA LEU A 123 2.05 4.90 -10.95
C LEU A 123 1.15 5.58 -9.91
N ILE A 124 -0.17 5.52 -10.11
CA ILE A 124 -1.16 6.09 -9.20
C ILE A 124 -1.92 4.93 -8.57
N PRO A 125 -1.93 4.80 -7.23
CA PRO A 125 -2.79 3.84 -6.55
C PRO A 125 -4.25 4.06 -6.94
N VAL A 126 -4.94 2.99 -7.33
CA VAL A 126 -6.36 3.01 -7.63
C VAL A 126 -7.10 2.25 -6.53
N VAL A 127 -8.17 2.85 -6.02
CA VAL A 127 -9.15 2.17 -5.17
C VAL A 127 -10.40 1.94 -6.01
N GLU A 128 -10.74 0.67 -6.24
CA GLU A 128 -12.01 0.31 -6.87
C GLU A 128 -13.12 0.44 -5.82
N ILE A 129 -14.14 1.24 -6.12
CA ILE A 129 -15.29 1.51 -5.24
C ILE A 129 -16.47 0.71 -5.77
N ASP A 130 -17.08 -0.11 -4.92
CA ASP A 130 -18.22 -0.94 -5.29
C ASP A 130 -19.52 -0.13 -5.33
N THR A 131 -19.75 0.69 -4.30
CA THR A 131 -20.94 1.54 -4.23
C THR A 131 -20.75 2.69 -3.26
N GLU A 132 -21.43 3.79 -3.53
CA GLU A 132 -21.62 4.88 -2.57
C GLU A 132 -22.73 4.50 -1.58
N ILE A 133 -22.53 4.81 -0.30
CA ILE A 133 -23.54 4.70 0.77
C ILE A 133 -23.42 5.87 1.73
N ALA A 134 -24.52 6.21 2.41
CA ALA A 134 -24.45 7.10 3.55
C ALA A 134 -23.92 6.33 4.77
N LEU A 135 -23.30 7.02 5.73
CA LEU A 135 -22.95 6.41 7.01
C LEU A 135 -24.19 5.86 7.70
N SER A 136 -25.34 6.54 7.57
CA SER A 136 -26.63 6.14 8.17
C SER A 136 -27.10 4.75 7.76
N ASP A 137 -26.75 4.28 6.55
CA ASP A 137 -27.06 2.93 6.04
C ASP A 137 -26.29 1.83 6.78
N ILE A 138 -25.14 2.18 7.37
CA ILE A 138 -24.28 1.26 8.10
C ILE A 138 -24.94 0.91 9.44
N SER A 139 -25.41 -0.33 9.50
CA SER A 139 -26.05 -0.93 10.67
C SER A 139 -25.51 -2.33 10.93
N SER A 140 -25.76 -2.85 12.13
CA SER A 140 -25.44 -4.26 12.45
C SER A 140 -26.15 -5.24 11.50
N LYS A 141 -27.37 -4.91 11.04
CA LYS A 141 -28.10 -5.69 10.04
C LYS A 141 -27.39 -5.63 8.68
N PHE A 142 -27.01 -4.45 8.21
CA PHE A 142 -26.26 -4.27 6.97
C PHE A 142 -24.99 -5.13 6.97
N TYR A 143 -24.18 -5.01 8.03
CA TYR A 143 -22.94 -5.76 8.14
C TYR A 143 -23.14 -7.28 8.23
N ARG A 144 -24.20 -7.75 8.91
CA ARG A 144 -24.58 -9.18 8.91
C ARG A 144 -24.96 -9.72 7.53
N ILE A 145 -25.48 -8.88 6.65
CA ILE A 145 -25.75 -9.25 5.25
C ILE A 145 -24.43 -9.29 4.49
N LEU A 146 -23.59 -8.28 4.66
CA LEU A 146 -22.26 -8.20 4.03
C LEU A 146 -21.40 -9.44 4.34
N LYS A 147 -21.40 -9.90 5.60
CA LYS A 147 -20.68 -11.12 6.01
C LYS A 147 -21.11 -12.41 5.28
N GLN A 148 -22.30 -12.44 4.67
CA GLN A 148 -22.73 -13.62 3.90
C GLN A 148 -21.98 -13.75 2.56
N PHE A 149 -21.22 -12.73 2.16
CA PHE A 149 -20.39 -12.72 0.95
C PHE A 149 -18.98 -13.28 1.22
N GLU A 150 -18.67 -13.65 2.46
CA GLU A 150 -17.43 -14.33 2.83
C GLU A 150 -17.33 -15.74 2.19
N PRO A 151 -16.11 -16.27 1.98
CA PRO A 151 -14.81 -15.74 2.41
C PRO A 151 -14.29 -14.64 1.49
N PHE A 152 -13.80 -13.55 2.09
CA PHE A 152 -13.08 -12.52 1.35
C PHE A 152 -11.62 -12.89 1.13
N GLY A 153 -11.05 -12.47 0.00
CA GLY A 153 -9.67 -12.74 -0.37
C GLY A 153 -9.35 -12.35 -1.81
N PRO A 154 -8.17 -12.72 -2.32
CA PRO A 154 -7.85 -12.60 -3.74
C PRO A 154 -8.95 -13.31 -4.55
N GLU A 155 -9.59 -12.60 -5.48
CA GLU A 155 -10.80 -13.02 -6.26
C GLU A 155 -12.18 -12.72 -5.64
N ASN A 156 -12.24 -12.36 -4.36
CA ASN A 156 -13.48 -11.89 -3.71
C ASN A 156 -13.10 -10.86 -2.64
N MET A 157 -12.66 -9.68 -3.06
CA MET A 157 -12.21 -8.65 -2.12
C MET A 157 -13.39 -8.17 -1.26
N ALA A 158 -13.11 -7.80 -0.01
CA ALA A 158 -14.12 -7.17 0.83
C ALA A 158 -14.61 -5.87 0.16
N PRO A 159 -15.94 -5.60 0.14
CA PRO A 159 -16.44 -4.44 -0.56
C PRO A 159 -15.90 -3.12 -0.02
N VAL A 160 -15.62 -2.21 -0.94
CA VAL A 160 -15.18 -0.84 -0.67
C VAL A 160 -16.32 0.12 -0.97
N PHE A 161 -16.67 0.90 0.04
CA PHE A 161 -17.75 1.88 -0.02
C PHE A 161 -17.18 3.28 -0.12
N LEU A 162 -17.91 4.18 -0.79
CA LEU A 162 -17.66 5.62 -0.78
C LEU A 162 -18.70 6.32 0.11
N THR A 163 -18.25 7.28 0.90
CA THR A 163 -19.11 8.28 1.51
C THR A 163 -18.49 9.64 1.35
N GLU A 164 -19.27 10.57 0.81
CA GLU A 164 -18.87 11.95 0.60
C GLU A 164 -19.22 12.82 1.81
N ASN A 165 -18.50 13.94 1.94
CA ASN A 165 -18.79 15.01 2.91
C ASN A 165 -18.89 14.54 4.38
N VAL A 166 -18.03 13.61 4.80
CA VAL A 166 -17.92 13.24 6.22
C VAL A 166 -17.07 14.26 6.97
N VAL A 167 -17.30 14.37 8.28
CA VAL A 167 -16.53 15.25 9.17
C VAL A 167 -16.06 14.45 10.39
N ASP A 168 -14.85 14.73 10.89
CA ASP A 168 -14.43 14.23 12.20
C ASP A 168 -15.06 15.06 13.33
N ASN A 169 -15.61 14.41 14.35
CA ASN A 169 -16.29 15.08 15.46
C ASN A 169 -15.35 15.83 16.44
N GLY A 170 -14.08 16.04 16.08
CA GLY A 170 -13.07 16.74 16.86
C GLY A 170 -12.27 15.85 17.80
N THR A 171 -12.43 14.53 17.72
CA THR A 171 -11.70 13.56 18.56
C THR A 171 -10.70 12.69 17.78
N GLY A 172 -10.55 12.95 16.49
CA GLY A 172 -9.56 12.33 15.63
C GLY A 172 -8.14 12.54 16.14
N LYS A 173 -7.29 11.53 15.99
CA LYS A 173 -5.90 11.56 16.46
C LYS A 173 -4.99 10.62 15.67
N ALA A 174 -3.73 11.02 15.56
CA ALA A 174 -2.67 10.10 15.18
C ALA A 174 -2.46 9.03 16.26
N VAL A 175 -2.34 7.77 15.84
CA VAL A 175 -2.09 6.60 16.69
C VAL A 175 -0.99 5.72 16.09
N GLY A 176 -0.50 4.75 16.85
CA GLY A 176 0.68 3.96 16.49
C GLY A 176 1.91 4.42 17.26
N ALA A 177 3.01 3.67 17.17
CA ALA A 177 4.21 3.93 17.98
C ALA A 177 4.87 5.27 17.63
N SER A 178 4.69 5.73 16.39
CA SER A 178 5.22 6.98 15.85
C SER A 178 4.11 7.90 15.30
N GLY A 179 2.84 7.61 15.58
CA GLY A 179 1.70 8.37 15.06
C GLY A 179 1.43 8.11 13.57
N GLU A 180 1.78 6.93 13.08
CA GLU A 180 1.72 6.54 11.67
C GLU A 180 0.29 6.30 11.16
N HIS A 181 -0.69 6.06 12.04
CA HIS A 181 -2.07 5.78 11.67
C HIS A 181 -3.00 6.90 12.13
N LEU A 182 -4.14 7.05 11.46
CA LEU A 182 -5.13 8.06 11.77
C LEU A 182 -6.40 7.39 12.28
N LYS A 183 -6.73 7.60 13.56
CA LYS A 183 -8.00 7.17 14.14
C LYS A 183 -8.98 8.33 14.13
N LEU A 184 -10.17 8.12 13.57
CA LEU A 184 -11.21 9.13 13.42
C LEU A 184 -12.53 8.69 14.05
N ASN A 185 -13.39 9.66 14.33
CA ASN A 185 -14.76 9.45 14.76
C ASN A 185 -15.65 10.30 13.85
N LEU A 186 -16.17 9.64 12.82
CA LEU A 186 -16.82 10.30 11.70
C LEU A 186 -18.32 10.50 11.96
N ILE A 187 -18.82 11.62 11.45
CA ILE A 187 -20.23 11.99 11.44
C ILE A 187 -20.58 12.53 10.04
N GLN A 188 -21.88 12.53 9.72
CA GLN A 188 -22.45 13.21 8.56
C GLN A 188 -23.49 14.23 9.02
N GLU A 189 -23.72 15.27 8.22
CA GLU A 189 -24.60 16.39 8.57
C GLU A 189 -26.04 15.94 8.84
N GLU A 190 -26.50 14.90 8.16
CA GLU A 190 -27.86 14.35 8.31
C GLU A 190 -28.11 13.70 9.68
N ASP A 191 -27.06 13.18 10.34
CA ASP A 191 -27.13 12.59 11.69
C ASP A 191 -25.82 12.86 12.46
N PRO A 192 -25.64 14.08 12.99
CA PRO A 192 -24.39 14.49 13.62
C PRO A 192 -24.18 13.83 15.00
N TYR A 193 -25.20 13.13 15.53
CA TYR A 193 -25.12 12.46 16.83
C TYR A 193 -24.62 11.02 16.71
N LYS A 194 -24.74 10.39 15.54
CA LYS A 194 -24.30 9.03 15.31
C LYS A 194 -22.84 9.00 14.85
N VAL A 195 -21.99 8.43 15.68
CA VAL A 195 -20.54 8.40 15.46
C VAL A 195 -20.10 7.06 14.87
N TYR A 196 -19.26 7.12 13.85
CA TYR A 196 -18.70 5.98 13.15
C TYR A 196 -17.19 5.93 13.40
N PRO A 197 -16.71 4.97 14.21
CA PRO A 197 -15.29 4.79 14.43
C PRO A 197 -14.61 4.43 13.10
N ALA A 198 -13.47 5.06 12.83
CA ALA A 198 -12.70 4.77 11.62
C ALA A 198 -11.19 4.71 11.91
N ILE A 199 -10.46 4.00 11.07
CA ILE A 199 -9.00 3.91 11.07
C ILE A 199 -8.49 4.02 9.64
N ALA A 200 -7.54 4.91 9.39
CA ALA A 200 -6.77 4.98 8.16
C ALA A 200 -5.31 4.62 8.47
N PHE A 201 -4.88 3.46 8.00
CA PHE A 201 -3.50 3.00 8.22
C PHE A 201 -2.52 3.79 7.36
N GLN A 202 -1.34 4.08 7.91
CA GLN A 202 -0.26 4.86 7.28
C GLN A 202 -0.63 6.28 6.84
N GLN A 203 -1.74 6.84 7.33
CA GLN A 203 -2.26 8.16 6.97
C GLN A 203 -2.24 9.16 8.15
N GLY A 204 -1.42 8.92 9.18
CA GLY A 204 -1.35 9.76 10.38
C GLY A 204 -0.91 11.21 10.13
N ASN A 205 -0.12 11.45 9.07
CA ASN A 205 0.33 12.78 8.65
C ASN A 205 -0.81 13.71 8.20
N ILE A 206 -1.95 13.14 7.78
CA ILE A 206 -3.12 13.89 7.30
C ILE A 206 -3.93 14.49 8.46
N HIS A 207 -3.71 14.06 9.71
CA HIS A 207 -4.44 14.53 10.90
C HIS A 207 -4.60 16.06 10.98
N LYS A 208 -3.56 16.81 10.61
CA LYS A 208 -3.59 18.28 10.63
C LYS A 208 -4.65 18.86 9.70
N HIS A 209 -4.87 18.27 8.52
CA HIS A 209 -5.88 18.73 7.56
C HIS A 209 -7.28 18.42 8.09
N ILE A 210 -7.49 17.23 8.65
CA ILE A 210 -8.76 16.83 9.27
C ILE A 210 -9.14 17.75 10.43
N SER A 211 -8.17 18.13 11.28
CA SER A 211 -8.41 18.96 12.46
C SER A 211 -8.91 20.39 12.14
N MET A 212 -8.91 20.79 10.87
CA MET A 212 -9.45 22.06 10.41
C MET A 212 -10.99 22.05 10.30
N GLY A 213 -11.64 20.90 10.51
CA GLY A 213 -13.10 20.77 10.53
C GLY A 213 -13.76 20.85 9.15
N GLN A 214 -12.98 20.74 8.08
CA GLN A 214 -13.49 20.66 6.71
C GLN A 214 -14.03 19.26 6.43
N GLY A 215 -15.11 19.19 5.65
CA GLY A 215 -15.63 17.92 5.13
C GLY A 215 -14.65 17.28 4.15
N PHE A 216 -14.71 15.96 4.03
CA PHE A 216 -13.89 15.18 3.11
C PHE A 216 -14.64 13.92 2.69
N ASP A 217 -14.23 13.35 1.57
CA ASP A 217 -14.74 12.07 1.09
C ASP A 217 -13.83 10.94 1.59
N ILE A 218 -14.41 9.77 1.82
CA ILE A 218 -13.68 8.57 2.21
C ILE A 218 -14.10 7.38 1.38
N CYS A 219 -13.13 6.53 1.04
CA CYS A 219 -13.42 5.16 0.63
C CYS A 219 -12.93 4.18 1.70
N TYR A 220 -13.74 3.16 2.03
CA TYR A 220 -13.48 2.30 3.19
C TYR A 220 -14.10 0.92 3.05
N SER A 221 -13.51 -0.07 3.74
CA SER A 221 -14.14 -1.36 4.01
C SER A 221 -14.72 -1.39 5.42
N LEU A 222 -15.75 -2.22 5.64
CA LEU A 222 -16.30 -2.45 6.98
C LEU A 222 -15.58 -3.60 7.67
N GLU A 223 -15.12 -3.38 8.90
CA GLU A 223 -14.40 -4.38 9.69
C GLU A 223 -14.92 -4.42 11.13
N GLU A 224 -14.91 -5.61 11.74
CA GLU A 224 -15.10 -5.75 13.18
C GLU A 224 -13.76 -5.56 13.89
N ASN A 225 -13.70 -4.57 14.78
CA ASN A 225 -12.59 -4.38 15.68
C ASN A 225 -12.93 -5.01 17.04
N GLU A 226 -12.20 -6.07 17.41
CA GLU A 226 -12.29 -6.68 18.74
C GLU A 226 -11.21 -6.11 19.65
N PHE A 227 -11.61 -5.32 20.64
CA PHE A 227 -10.72 -4.75 21.64
C PHE A 227 -11.26 -4.98 23.05
N MET A 228 -10.46 -5.59 23.92
CA MET A 228 -10.83 -5.93 25.31
C MET A 228 -12.17 -6.69 25.42
N GLY A 229 -12.42 -7.63 24.50
CA GLY A 229 -13.64 -8.44 24.46
C GLY A 229 -14.90 -7.70 24.00
N ARG A 230 -14.76 -6.49 23.46
CA ARG A 230 -15.85 -5.76 22.79
C ARG A 230 -15.59 -5.74 21.29
N VAL A 231 -16.56 -6.25 20.53
CA VAL A 231 -16.57 -6.20 19.07
C VAL A 231 -17.38 -4.97 18.66
N ASN A 232 -16.73 -4.05 17.95
CA ASN A 232 -17.39 -2.87 17.37
C ASN A 232 -17.14 -2.83 15.88
N LEU A 233 -18.14 -2.40 15.11
CA LEU A 233 -17.95 -2.09 13.70
C LEU A 233 -17.09 -0.84 13.55
N GLN A 234 -16.11 -0.89 12.66
CA GLN A 234 -15.18 0.19 12.35
C GLN A 234 -15.02 0.32 10.84
N LEU A 235 -14.86 1.55 10.35
CA LEU A 235 -14.51 1.82 8.96
C LEU A 235 -12.99 1.73 8.81
N ASN A 236 -12.51 0.82 7.96
CA ASN A 236 -11.11 0.77 7.57
C ASN A 236 -10.93 1.59 6.28
N ILE A 237 -10.53 2.85 6.46
CA ILE A 237 -10.36 3.83 5.39
C ILE A 237 -9.18 3.41 4.51
N LYS A 238 -9.45 3.33 3.20
CA LYS A 238 -8.45 3.07 2.17
C LYS A 238 -7.83 4.35 1.65
N ASP A 239 -8.65 5.38 1.43
CA ASP A 239 -8.18 6.70 0.99
C ASP A 239 -9.12 7.82 1.48
N ILE A 240 -8.57 9.04 1.54
CA ILE A 240 -9.27 10.26 1.94
C ILE A 240 -9.05 11.31 0.86
N LYS A 241 -10.15 11.89 0.38
CA LYS A 241 -10.11 12.98 -0.60
C LYS A 241 -10.64 14.27 0.04
N PHE A 242 -9.83 15.31 -0.02
CA PHE A 242 -10.22 16.68 0.33
C PHE A 242 -10.62 17.44 -0.94
N ASP A 243 -11.54 18.38 -0.81
CA ASP A 243 -11.87 19.36 -1.85
C ASP A 243 -10.89 20.55 -1.87
#